data_AF-A0A1I2IN92-F1
#
_entry.id   AF-A0A1I2IN92-F1
#
_cell.length_a   1.000
_cell.length_b   1.000
_cell.length_c   1.000
_cell.angle_alpha   90.00
_cell.angle_beta   90.00
_cell.angle_gamma   90.00
#
_symmetry.space_group_name_H-M   'P 1'
#
loop_
_entity.id
_entity.type
_entity.pdbx_description
1 polymer ?
#
loop_
_entity_poly.entity_id
_entity_poly.type
_entity_poly.pdbx_seq_one_letter_code
_entity_poly.pdbx_strand_id
1 'polypeptide(L)'
;MTPQPFPVVREFVRDRDPAFFGRYRLWFQQVAPWFDDYRALIPVRPGATAELDAAIAALPDQHWPLHRIDRDRHARGWSLDRGEPGQDLLSLEQLSDVCYIDARNLHWALDRLAVFLADARLFVRSTGDADDRWLDEYTLAEGCAEVRRWHLPEPGWPGVFAVYEALVRERPADRELRRFVAYAHRERAAPLDPADRLAREHLARAAELEEA
;
A
#
# COMPACT_ATOMS: atom_id res chain seq x y z
N MET A 1 -19.79 -2.41 -8.37
CA MET A 1 -19.06 -3.57 -7.83
C MET A 1 -19.28 -3.60 -6.33
N THR A 2 -19.46 -4.76 -5.71
CA THR A 2 -19.70 -4.85 -4.26
C THR A 2 -18.40 -5.22 -3.55
N PRO A 3 -17.95 -4.47 -2.53
CA PRO A 3 -16.79 -4.86 -1.76
C PRO A 3 -17.05 -6.20 -1.07
N GLN A 4 -16.04 -7.05 -1.03
CA GLN A 4 -16.10 -8.32 -0.32
C GLN A 4 -15.80 -8.10 1.17
N PRO A 5 -16.34 -8.94 2.06
CA PRO A 5 -16.02 -8.88 3.47
C PRO A 5 -14.52 -9.02 3.69
N PHE A 6 -13.93 -8.06 4.41
CA PHE A 6 -12.57 -8.17 4.93
C PHE A 6 -12.68 -8.55 6.42
N PRO A 7 -12.11 -9.68 6.86
CA PRO A 7 -12.24 -10.10 8.25
C PRO A 7 -11.48 -9.15 9.16
N VAL A 8 -12.22 -8.54 10.10
CA VAL A 8 -11.62 -7.75 11.18
C VAL A 8 -11.03 -8.72 12.20
N VAL A 9 -9.71 -8.71 12.35
CA VAL A 9 -9.02 -9.53 13.33
C VAL A 9 -8.64 -8.69 14.54
N ARG A 10 -8.94 -9.18 15.75
CA ARG A 10 -8.62 -8.48 17.02
C ARG A 10 -7.22 -8.84 17.53
N GLU A 11 -6.69 -9.95 17.04
CA GLU A 11 -5.42 -10.54 17.43
C GLU A 11 -4.60 -10.89 16.18
N PHE A 12 -3.29 -10.98 16.37
CA PHE A 12 -2.37 -11.37 15.31
C PHE A 12 -2.63 -12.81 14.85
N VAL A 13 -2.81 -13.00 13.55
CA VAL A 13 -3.13 -14.28 12.94
C VAL A 13 -1.86 -15.01 12.51
N ARG A 14 -1.79 -16.31 12.81
CA ARG A 14 -0.69 -17.21 12.40
C ARG A 14 -1.15 -18.31 11.43
N ASP A 15 -2.36 -18.21 10.90
CA ASP A 15 -2.89 -19.18 9.96
C ASP A 15 -2.30 -18.98 8.54
N ARG A 16 -2.51 -19.95 7.66
CA ARG A 16 -2.03 -19.93 6.26
C ARG A 16 -3.16 -19.98 5.24
N ASP A 17 -4.30 -19.36 5.53
CA ASP A 17 -5.43 -19.30 4.60
C ASP A 17 -4.99 -18.61 3.29
N PRO A 18 -5.00 -19.31 2.12
CA PRO A 18 -4.56 -18.74 0.85
C PRO A 18 -5.30 -17.46 0.42
N ALA A 19 -6.49 -17.19 0.95
CA ALA A 19 -7.22 -15.94 0.65
C ALA A 19 -6.55 -14.69 1.26
N PHE A 20 -5.73 -14.86 2.31
CA PHE A 20 -5.15 -13.78 3.10
C PHE A 20 -3.63 -13.92 3.29
N PHE A 21 -3.15 -15.15 3.42
CA PHE A 21 -1.77 -15.57 3.53
C PHE A 21 -1.15 -15.77 2.14
N GLY A 22 0.15 -15.54 1.99
CA GLY A 22 0.84 -15.73 0.72
C GLY A 22 1.28 -14.45 0.01
N ARG A 23 1.02 -13.26 0.56
CA ARG A 23 1.31 -12.00 -0.15
C ARG A 23 2.82 -11.72 -0.12
N TYR A 24 3.52 -12.00 -1.23
CA TYR A 24 4.99 -11.87 -1.33
C TYR A 24 5.46 -10.44 -1.64
N ARG A 25 4.60 -9.62 -2.25
CA ARG A 25 4.96 -8.26 -2.67
C ARG A 25 3.75 -7.34 -2.62
N LEU A 26 3.70 -6.50 -1.60
CA LEU A 26 2.64 -5.49 -1.45
C LEU A 26 2.99 -4.22 -2.20
N TRP A 27 2.09 -3.81 -3.08
CA TRP A 27 2.18 -2.57 -3.82
C TRP A 27 1.22 -1.55 -3.19
N PHE A 28 1.75 -0.41 -2.74
CA PHE A 28 0.97 0.63 -2.07
C PHE A 28 0.71 1.80 -3.02
N GLN A 29 -0.55 2.24 -3.11
CA GLN A 29 -0.93 3.38 -3.93
C GLN A 29 -1.68 4.39 -3.07
N GLN A 30 -0.99 5.46 -2.68
CA GLN A 30 -1.55 6.44 -1.78
C GLN A 30 -2.48 7.40 -2.53
N VAL A 31 -3.69 7.56 -1.98
CA VAL A 31 -4.72 8.51 -2.42
C VAL A 31 -4.63 9.78 -1.58
N ALA A 32 -4.35 9.67 -0.28
CA ALA A 32 -4.30 10.79 0.65
C ALA A 32 -3.22 10.53 1.72
N PRO A 33 -2.52 11.55 2.23
CA PRO A 33 -2.65 12.98 1.88
C PRO A 33 -1.89 13.38 0.59
N TRP A 34 -1.05 12.49 0.07
CA TRP A 34 -0.29 12.70 -1.15
C TRP A 34 -0.47 11.54 -2.10
N PHE A 35 -0.49 11.82 -3.40
CA PHE A 35 -0.47 10.75 -4.39
C PHE A 35 0.94 10.18 -4.51
N ASP A 36 1.03 8.87 -4.38
CA ASP A 36 2.22 8.06 -4.61
C ASP A 36 1.74 6.72 -5.16
N ASP A 37 2.47 6.16 -6.12
CA ASP A 37 2.06 4.96 -6.82
C ASP A 37 2.94 3.75 -6.52
N TYR A 38 3.80 3.81 -5.49
CA TYR A 38 4.69 2.71 -5.10
C TYR A 38 4.77 2.50 -3.57
N ARG A 39 4.64 3.57 -2.79
CA ARG A 39 4.72 3.57 -1.32
C ARG A 39 3.55 4.35 -0.72
N ALA A 40 3.37 4.23 0.58
CA ALA A 40 2.56 5.17 1.34
C ALA A 40 3.44 5.88 2.37
N LEU A 41 3.25 7.20 2.48
CA LEU A 41 3.91 8.07 3.43
C LEU A 41 2.82 8.77 4.23
N ILE A 42 2.62 8.32 5.45
CA ILE A 42 1.54 8.78 6.32
C ILE A 42 2.13 9.68 7.40
N PRO A 43 1.72 10.95 7.51
CA PRO A 43 2.20 11.82 8.57
C PRO A 43 1.93 11.27 9.97
N VAL A 44 2.93 11.37 10.84
CA VAL A 44 2.74 11.15 12.27
C VAL A 44 2.11 12.39 12.87
N ARG A 45 1.12 12.20 13.76
CA ARG A 45 0.49 13.32 14.47
C ARG A 45 1.52 14.04 15.35
N PRO A 46 1.42 15.37 15.49
CA PRO A 46 2.32 16.12 16.36
C PRO A 46 2.36 15.55 17.78
N GLY A 47 3.57 15.27 18.27
CA GLY A 47 3.78 14.76 19.62
C GLY A 47 3.53 13.26 19.81
N ALA A 48 3.25 12.49 18.75
CA ALA A 48 2.99 11.05 18.84
C ALA A 48 4.20 10.17 18.45
N THR A 49 5.36 10.76 18.14
CA THR A 49 6.53 10.05 17.62
C THR A 49 7.02 8.94 18.55
N ALA A 50 7.16 9.22 19.84
CA ALA A 50 7.70 8.26 20.80
C ALA A 50 6.74 7.09 21.02
N GLU A 51 5.44 7.39 21.09
CA GLU A 51 4.38 6.40 21.24
C GLU A 51 4.23 5.53 19.99
N LEU A 52 4.37 6.11 18.81
CA LEU A 52 4.42 5.36 17.55
C LEU A 52 5.60 4.40 17.53
N ASP A 53 6.81 4.86 17.86
CA ASP A 53 8.01 4.02 17.89
C ASP A 53 7.84 2.85 18.88
N ALA A 54 7.26 3.11 20.06
CA ALA A 54 6.92 2.08 21.04
C ALA A 54 5.85 1.10 20.52
N ALA A 55 4.83 1.59 19.82
CA ALA A 55 3.76 0.76 19.26
C ALA A 55 4.28 -0.15 18.14
N ILE A 56 5.15 0.36 17.26
CA ILE A 56 5.84 -0.42 16.22
C ILE A 56 6.70 -1.50 16.86
N ALA A 57 7.49 -1.16 17.88
CA ALA A 57 8.34 -2.11 18.60
C ALA A 57 7.54 -3.19 19.35
N ALA A 58 6.27 -2.94 19.66
CA ALA A 58 5.36 -3.90 20.31
C ALA A 58 4.60 -4.79 19.32
N LEU A 59 4.74 -4.56 18.00
CA LEU A 59 4.15 -5.47 17.01
C LEU A 59 4.84 -6.84 17.08
N PRO A 60 4.11 -7.95 16.88
CA PRO A 60 4.69 -9.28 16.82
C PRO A 60 5.80 -9.37 15.77
N ASP A 61 6.82 -10.18 16.09
CA ASP A 61 7.96 -10.42 15.20
C ASP A 61 7.50 -11.00 13.85
N GLN A 62 7.59 -10.17 12.82
CA GLN A 62 7.57 -10.53 11.40
C GLN A 62 8.22 -9.40 10.59
N HIS A 63 8.50 -9.62 9.31
CA HIS A 63 8.95 -8.52 8.46
C HIS A 63 7.73 -7.66 8.11
N TRP A 64 7.62 -6.53 8.79
CA TRP A 64 6.58 -5.55 8.51
C TRP A 64 6.98 -4.65 7.35
N PRO A 65 6.06 -4.27 6.45
CA PRO A 65 6.33 -3.31 5.38
C PRO A 65 6.37 -1.87 5.90
N LEU A 66 6.46 -1.66 7.21
CA LEU A 66 6.31 -0.36 7.85
C LEU A 66 7.53 0.00 8.70
N HIS A 67 7.90 1.26 8.67
CA HIS A 67 8.90 1.84 9.56
C HIS A 67 8.72 3.35 9.63
N ARG A 68 9.14 3.96 10.75
CA ARG A 68 9.14 5.42 10.87
C ARG A 68 10.35 6.00 10.13
N ILE A 69 10.11 7.07 9.38
CA ILE A 69 11.15 7.91 8.79
C ILE A 69 11.03 9.34 9.31
N ASP A 70 12.17 9.92 9.67
CA ASP A 70 12.33 11.37 9.86
C ASP A 70 12.64 12.01 8.51
N ARG A 71 11.82 12.99 8.09
CA ARG A 71 11.95 13.63 6.77
C ARG A 71 13.31 14.26 6.52
N ASP A 72 13.87 14.97 7.49
CA ASP A 72 15.12 15.72 7.32
C ASP A 72 16.32 14.79 7.29
N ARG A 73 16.33 13.82 8.22
CA ARG A 73 17.42 12.86 8.36
C ARG A 73 17.48 11.89 7.17
N HIS A 74 16.33 11.50 6.63
CA HIS A 74 16.24 10.44 5.62
C HIS A 74 15.97 10.97 4.21
N ALA A 75 15.65 12.26 4.04
CA ALA A 75 15.36 12.94 2.77
C ALA A 75 16.16 12.44 1.56
N ARG A 76 17.50 12.46 1.70
CA ARG A 76 18.45 12.22 0.61
C ARG A 76 18.61 10.74 0.28
N GLY A 77 18.45 9.87 1.28
CA GLY A 77 18.58 8.42 1.10
C GLY A 77 17.31 7.76 0.55
N TRP A 78 16.17 8.43 0.71
CA TRP A 78 14.84 7.86 0.47
C TRP A 78 14.07 8.55 -0.65
N SER A 79 14.71 9.50 -1.37
CA SER A 79 14.07 10.32 -2.39
C SER A 79 12.70 10.84 -1.93
N LEU A 80 12.66 11.35 -0.69
CA LEU A 80 11.43 11.92 -0.14
C LEU A 80 11.25 13.29 -0.78
N ASP A 81 10.15 13.49 -1.50
CA ASP A 81 9.73 14.75 -2.09
C ASP A 81 8.46 15.31 -1.41
N ARG A 82 7.88 14.56 -0.46
CA ARG A 82 6.68 14.91 0.32
C ARG A 82 6.97 15.13 1.80
N GLY A 83 6.02 15.75 2.50
CA GLY A 83 6.13 16.08 3.93
C GLY A 83 6.86 17.40 4.19
N GLU A 84 6.55 18.00 5.34
CA GLU A 84 7.19 19.23 5.81
C GLU A 84 8.59 18.93 6.37
N PRO A 85 9.52 19.91 6.36
CA PRO A 85 10.81 19.77 7.04
C PRO A 85 10.63 19.37 8.51
N GLY A 86 11.40 18.39 8.96
CA GLY A 86 11.36 17.84 10.31
C GLY A 86 10.13 16.99 10.64
N GLN A 87 9.27 16.69 9.66
CA GLN A 87 8.08 15.87 9.88
C GLN A 87 8.45 14.38 9.98
N ASP A 88 7.92 13.71 10.99
CA ASP A 88 7.93 12.25 11.08
C ASP A 88 6.83 11.65 10.21
N LEU A 89 7.16 10.58 9.48
CA LEU A 89 6.24 9.85 8.62
C LEU A 89 6.31 8.36 8.95
N LEU A 90 5.17 7.68 8.94
CA LEU A 90 5.12 6.23 8.79
C LEU A 90 5.24 5.92 7.30
N SER A 91 6.32 5.24 6.93
CA SER A 91 6.52 4.72 5.58
C SER A 91 5.95 3.32 5.49
N LEU A 92 5.11 3.05 4.49
CA LEU A 92 4.79 1.71 4.04
C LEU A 92 5.41 1.50 2.67
N GLU A 93 6.27 0.51 2.55
CA GLU A 93 6.97 0.21 1.31
C GLU A 93 6.89 -1.26 0.94
N GLN A 94 7.12 -1.50 -0.35
CA GLN A 94 7.11 -2.83 -0.90
C GLN A 94 8.22 -3.68 -0.25
N LEU A 95 7.83 -4.74 0.47
CA LEU A 95 8.78 -5.76 0.90
C LEU A 95 9.19 -6.64 -0.30
N SER A 96 10.45 -7.09 -0.28
CA SER A 96 11.00 -7.96 -1.31
C SER A 96 10.32 -9.34 -1.29
N ASP A 97 10.59 -10.09 -2.35
CA ASP A 97 10.30 -11.47 -2.72
C ASP A 97 10.43 -12.58 -1.65
N VAL A 98 10.71 -12.25 -0.39
CA VAL A 98 11.09 -13.21 0.66
C VAL A 98 10.11 -13.25 1.85
N CYS A 99 9.13 -12.34 1.94
CA CYS A 99 8.24 -12.30 3.11
C CYS A 99 6.76 -12.58 2.82
N TYR A 100 6.17 -13.45 3.63
CA TYR A 100 4.74 -13.67 3.73
C TYR A 100 4.11 -12.64 4.65
N ILE A 101 3.29 -11.74 4.10
CA ILE A 101 2.47 -10.82 4.91
C ILE A 101 1.02 -11.25 4.80
N ASP A 102 0.41 -11.58 5.92
CA ASP A 102 -1.04 -11.74 5.96
C ASP A 102 -1.71 -10.37 5.90
N ALA A 103 -2.58 -10.14 4.91
CA ALA A 103 -3.27 -8.87 4.76
C ALA A 103 -4.08 -8.48 6.01
N ARG A 104 -4.59 -9.47 6.76
CA ARG A 104 -5.31 -9.24 8.02
C ARG A 104 -4.37 -8.72 9.11
N ASN A 105 -3.13 -9.22 9.14
CA ASN A 105 -2.11 -8.71 10.06
C ASN A 105 -1.69 -7.29 9.70
N LEU A 106 -1.65 -6.94 8.40
CA LEU A 106 -1.42 -5.57 7.98
C LEU A 106 -2.55 -4.64 8.44
N HIS A 107 -3.81 -5.04 8.22
CA HIS A 107 -4.96 -4.28 8.72
C HIS A 107 -4.91 -4.10 10.24
N TRP A 108 -4.70 -5.18 10.98
CA TRP A 108 -4.57 -5.16 12.44
C TRP A 108 -3.45 -4.23 12.92
N ALA A 109 -2.29 -4.25 12.26
CA ALA A 109 -1.20 -3.35 12.60
C ALA A 109 -1.58 -1.90 12.31
N LEU A 110 -2.11 -1.60 11.13
CA LEU A 110 -2.49 -0.24 10.76
C LEU A 110 -3.59 0.31 11.67
N ASP A 111 -4.57 -0.51 12.08
CA ASP A 111 -5.62 -0.11 13.02
C ASP A 111 -5.04 0.29 14.38
N ARG A 112 -4.08 -0.48 14.90
CA ARG A 112 -3.37 -0.15 16.15
C ARG A 112 -2.52 1.11 16.06
N LEU A 113 -1.95 1.37 14.88
CA LEU A 113 -1.10 2.52 14.65
C LEU A 113 -1.91 3.79 14.32
N ALA A 114 -3.15 3.65 13.83
CA ALA A 114 -3.95 4.75 13.28
C ALA A 114 -4.14 5.93 14.24
N VAL A 115 -4.21 5.69 15.55
CA VAL A 115 -4.33 6.75 16.57
C VAL A 115 -3.16 7.74 16.56
N PHE A 116 -1.98 7.31 16.12
CA PHE A 116 -0.76 8.12 16.04
C PHE A 116 -0.58 8.79 14.67
N LEU A 117 -1.42 8.47 13.69
CA LEU A 117 -1.24 8.83 12.29
C LEU A 117 -2.29 9.86 11.84
N ALA A 118 -1.91 10.73 10.92
CA ALA A 118 -2.87 11.58 10.23
C ALA A 118 -3.81 10.74 9.36
N ASP A 119 -4.95 11.33 9.00
CA ASP A 119 -5.89 10.68 8.10
C ASP A 119 -5.22 10.39 6.75
N ALA A 120 -5.45 9.18 6.24
CA ALA A 120 -4.83 8.70 5.03
C ALA A 120 -5.74 7.73 4.30
N ARG A 121 -5.52 7.60 3.01
CA ARG A 121 -6.22 6.62 2.18
C ARG A 121 -5.26 6.06 1.17
N LEU A 122 -5.29 4.75 1.01
CA LEU A 122 -4.42 4.05 0.09
C LEU A 122 -5.07 2.78 -0.42
N PHE A 123 -4.63 2.34 -1.59
CA PHE A 123 -4.92 1.00 -2.09
C PHE A 123 -3.69 0.12 -1.92
N VAL A 124 -3.91 -1.13 -1.55
CA VAL A 124 -2.87 -2.15 -1.41
C VAL A 124 -3.22 -3.30 -2.34
N ARG A 125 -2.30 -3.62 -3.23
CA ARG A 125 -2.41 -4.78 -4.13
C ARG A 125 -1.31 -5.76 -3.80
N SER A 126 -1.65 -7.05 -3.74
CA SER A 126 -0.62 -8.08 -3.78
C SER A 126 -0.18 -8.36 -5.21
N THR A 127 1.12 -8.52 -5.38
CA THR A 127 1.75 -8.90 -6.64
C THR A 127 2.67 -10.08 -6.39
N GLY A 128 2.83 -10.96 -7.37
CA GLY A 128 3.84 -12.03 -7.30
C GLY A 128 3.46 -13.26 -6.47
N ASP A 129 2.21 -13.42 -6.05
CA ASP A 129 1.71 -14.56 -5.26
C ASP A 129 0.76 -15.50 -6.00
N ALA A 130 0.73 -15.40 -7.33
CA ALA A 130 -0.23 -16.08 -8.21
C ALA A 130 -1.72 -15.79 -7.91
N ASP A 131 -2.04 -14.94 -6.91
CA ASP A 131 -3.39 -14.48 -6.57
C ASP A 131 -3.45 -12.94 -6.55
N ASP A 132 -3.18 -12.33 -7.70
CA ASP A 132 -3.17 -10.87 -7.87
C ASP A 132 -4.57 -10.27 -8.12
N ARG A 133 -5.63 -11.04 -7.83
CA ARG A 133 -7.04 -10.71 -8.09
C ARG A 133 -7.67 -9.77 -7.06
N TRP A 134 -6.92 -9.34 -6.05
CA TRP A 134 -7.45 -8.52 -4.96
C TRP A 134 -6.80 -7.14 -4.91
N LEU A 135 -7.64 -6.15 -4.61
CA LEU A 135 -7.24 -4.79 -4.29
C LEU A 135 -7.93 -4.37 -3.00
N ASP A 136 -7.16 -4.03 -2.00
CA ASP A 136 -7.67 -3.63 -0.69
C ASP A 136 -7.59 -2.10 -0.56
N GLU A 137 -8.73 -1.44 -0.29
CA GLU A 137 -8.83 -0.01 0.00
C GLU A 137 -8.73 0.21 1.51
N TYR A 138 -7.65 0.83 1.97
CA TYR A 138 -7.44 1.21 3.36
C TYR A 138 -7.82 2.68 3.56
N THR A 139 -8.58 2.96 4.60
CA THR A 139 -8.89 4.32 5.06
C THR A 139 -8.52 4.44 6.53
N LEU A 140 -7.57 5.31 6.83
CA LEU A 140 -7.22 5.71 8.18
C LEU A 140 -7.93 7.03 8.44
N ALA A 141 -8.84 7.04 9.40
CA ALA A 141 -9.59 8.23 9.76
C ALA A 141 -9.93 8.18 11.26
N GLU A 142 -9.81 9.33 11.93
CA GLU A 142 -10.22 9.48 13.33
C GLU A 142 -9.54 8.49 14.30
N GLY A 143 -8.35 7.99 13.93
CA GLY A 143 -7.57 7.05 14.75
C GLY A 143 -7.94 5.58 14.58
N CYS A 144 -8.74 5.22 13.57
CA CYS A 144 -9.10 3.86 13.21
C CYS A 144 -8.68 3.53 11.78
N ALA A 145 -8.49 2.25 11.47
CA ALA A 145 -8.27 1.78 10.09
C ALA A 145 -9.44 0.91 9.61
N GLU A 146 -10.05 1.31 8.50
CA GLU A 146 -11.05 0.52 7.77
C GLU A 146 -10.46 -0.07 6.49
N VAL A 147 -10.90 -1.28 6.14
CA VAL A 147 -10.50 -1.96 4.90
C VAL A 147 -11.73 -2.40 4.12
N ARG A 148 -11.71 -2.14 2.81
CA ARG A 148 -12.67 -2.69 1.84
C ARG A 148 -11.93 -3.45 0.75
N ARG A 149 -12.27 -4.72 0.57
CA ARG A 149 -11.65 -5.58 -0.44
C ARG A 149 -12.42 -5.59 -1.75
N TRP A 150 -11.70 -5.46 -2.85
CA TRP A 150 -12.24 -5.46 -4.20
C TRP A 150 -11.67 -6.63 -5.00
N HIS A 151 -12.53 -7.38 -5.67
CA HIS A 151 -12.12 -8.36 -6.66
C HIS A 151 -11.82 -7.64 -7.98
N LEU A 152 -10.64 -7.86 -8.55
CA LEU A 152 -10.26 -7.32 -9.84
C LEU A 152 -10.96 -8.11 -10.97
N PRO A 153 -11.55 -7.43 -11.96
CA PRO A 153 -12.20 -8.13 -13.08
C PRO A 153 -11.22 -8.91 -13.96
N GLU A 154 -9.96 -8.48 -13.99
CA GLU A 154 -8.84 -9.18 -14.63
C GLU A 154 -7.54 -8.93 -13.83
N PRO A 155 -6.53 -9.81 -13.94
CA PRO A 155 -5.22 -9.59 -13.34
C PRO A 155 -4.54 -8.29 -13.80
N GLY A 156 -3.60 -7.80 -13.00
CA GLY A 156 -2.77 -6.67 -13.43
C GLY A 156 -3.41 -5.28 -13.32
N TRP A 157 -2.74 -4.33 -13.98
CA TRP A 157 -3.14 -2.92 -14.00
C TRP A 157 -4.50 -2.63 -14.64
N PRO A 158 -4.90 -3.29 -15.75
CA PRO A 158 -6.22 -3.07 -16.33
C PRO A 158 -7.36 -3.32 -15.32
N GLY A 159 -7.26 -4.41 -14.55
CA GLY A 159 -8.23 -4.70 -13.49
C GLY A 159 -8.25 -3.66 -12.37
N VAL A 160 -7.08 -3.19 -11.94
CA VAL A 160 -6.96 -2.12 -10.94
C VAL A 160 -7.65 -0.83 -11.42
N PHE A 161 -7.40 -0.41 -12.67
CA PHE A 161 -8.05 0.77 -13.24
C PHE A 161 -9.56 0.59 -13.37
N ALA A 162 -10.03 -0.59 -13.76
CA ALA A 162 -11.46 -0.87 -13.82
C ALA A 162 -12.15 -0.69 -12.45
N VAL A 163 -11.49 -1.10 -11.36
CA VAL A 163 -11.98 -0.86 -9.99
C VAL A 163 -11.99 0.64 -9.67
N TYR A 164 -10.90 1.36 -9.97
CA TYR A 164 -10.81 2.80 -9.76
C TYR A 164 -11.92 3.59 -10.47
N GLU A 165 -12.16 3.30 -11.73
CA GLU A 165 -13.22 3.93 -12.49
C GLU A 165 -14.60 3.58 -11.95
N ALA A 166 -14.82 2.34 -11.52
CA ALA A 166 -16.06 1.93 -10.88
C ALA A 166 -16.31 2.71 -9.57
N LEU A 167 -15.28 2.85 -8.74
CA LEU A 167 -15.35 3.62 -7.49
C LEU A 167 -15.63 5.11 -7.75
N VAL A 168 -15.03 5.71 -8.78
CA VAL A 168 -15.31 7.09 -9.17
C VAL A 168 -16.77 7.26 -9.62
N ARG A 169 -17.32 6.31 -10.37
CA ARG A 169 -18.74 6.32 -10.78
C ARG A 169 -19.69 6.17 -9.60
N GLU A 170 -19.35 5.30 -8.64
CA GLU A 170 -20.15 5.05 -7.43
C GLU A 170 -20.06 6.18 -6.41
N ARG A 171 -18.91 6.87 -6.35
CA ARG A 171 -18.61 7.94 -5.39
C ARG A 171 -18.28 9.26 -6.13
N PRO A 172 -19.20 9.84 -6.92
CA PRO A 172 -18.91 11.00 -7.76
C PRO A 172 -18.65 12.29 -6.97
N ALA A 173 -18.93 12.31 -5.66
CA ALA A 173 -18.58 13.44 -4.79
C ALA A 173 -17.10 13.40 -4.36
N ASP A 174 -16.45 12.24 -4.45
CA ASP A 174 -15.08 12.01 -3.99
C ASP A 174 -14.08 12.68 -4.95
N ARG A 175 -13.66 13.90 -4.60
CA ARG A 175 -12.73 14.70 -5.41
C ARG A 175 -11.32 14.15 -5.37
N GLU A 176 -10.91 13.59 -4.24
CA GLU A 176 -9.56 13.09 -4.03
C GLU A 176 -9.32 11.80 -4.82
N LEU A 177 -10.26 10.85 -4.74
CA LEU A 177 -10.22 9.65 -5.56
C LEU A 177 -10.15 10.00 -7.06
N ARG A 178 -10.99 10.90 -7.56
CA ARG A 178 -10.95 11.30 -8.99
C ARG A 178 -9.60 11.87 -9.41
N ARG A 179 -9.00 12.72 -8.57
CA ARG A 179 -7.68 13.29 -8.83
C ARG A 179 -6.60 12.21 -8.79
N PHE A 180 -6.69 11.26 -7.86
CA PHE A 180 -5.80 10.12 -7.79
C PHE A 180 -5.91 9.22 -9.02
N VAL A 181 -7.12 8.91 -9.50
CA VAL A 181 -7.29 8.08 -10.71
C VAL A 181 -6.69 8.78 -11.93
N ALA A 182 -6.90 10.08 -12.08
CA ALA A 182 -6.27 10.86 -13.15
C ALA A 182 -4.73 10.87 -13.04
N TYR A 183 -4.19 10.98 -11.82
CA TYR A 183 -2.77 10.85 -11.53
C TYR A 183 -2.25 9.46 -11.95
N ALA A 184 -2.90 8.38 -11.51
CA ALA A 184 -2.51 7.01 -11.80
C ALA A 184 -2.49 6.72 -13.31
N HIS A 185 -3.49 7.21 -14.07
CA HIS A 185 -3.48 7.08 -15.54
C HIS A 185 -2.26 7.77 -16.16
N ARG A 186 -1.90 8.97 -15.67
CA ARG A 186 -0.75 9.71 -16.19
C ARG A 186 0.56 9.00 -15.88
N GLU A 187 0.76 8.54 -14.65
CA GLU A 187 1.99 7.82 -14.27
C GLU A 187 2.16 6.52 -15.08
N ARG A 188 1.06 5.87 -15.48
CA ARG A 188 1.11 4.66 -16.32
C ARG A 188 1.24 4.96 -17.82
N ALA A 189 0.78 6.12 -18.27
CA ALA A 189 0.98 6.59 -19.64
C ALA A 189 2.35 7.27 -19.84
N ALA A 190 3.04 7.64 -18.76
CA ALA A 190 4.38 8.20 -18.82
C ALA A 190 5.33 7.18 -19.49
N PRO A 191 6.18 7.62 -20.44
CA PRO A 191 7.21 6.75 -20.97
C PRO A 191 8.06 6.26 -19.79
N LEU A 192 8.28 4.94 -19.72
CA LEU A 192 9.18 4.35 -18.73
C LEU A 192 10.52 5.08 -18.79
N ASP A 193 11.07 5.42 -17.62
CA ASP A 193 12.48 5.77 -17.53
C ASP A 193 13.29 4.68 -18.27
N PRO A 194 14.25 5.02 -19.13
CA PRO A 194 15.12 4.04 -19.77
C PRO A 194 15.67 2.96 -18.83
N ALA A 195 15.91 3.29 -17.56
CA ALA A 195 16.33 2.34 -16.53
C ALA A 195 15.24 1.33 -16.16
N ASP A 196 13.98 1.78 -15.99
CA ASP A 196 12.83 0.93 -15.69
C ASP A 196 12.41 0.06 -16.89
N ARG A 197 12.60 0.59 -18.10
CA ARG A 197 12.41 -0.18 -19.34
C ARG A 197 13.40 -1.35 -19.41
N LEU A 198 14.68 -1.09 -19.11
CA LEU A 198 15.73 -2.12 -19.12
C LEU A 198 15.49 -3.19 -18.02
N ALA A 199 15.05 -2.78 -16.83
CA ALA A 199 14.72 -3.69 -15.75
C ALA A 199 13.54 -4.62 -16.11
N ARG A 200 12.51 -4.08 -16.80
CA ARG A 200 11.39 -4.88 -17.30
C ARG A 200 11.78 -5.80 -18.45
N GLU A 201 12.64 -5.35 -19.36
CA GLU A 201 13.17 -6.19 -20.44
C GLU A 201 14.02 -7.34 -19.88
N HIS A 202 14.81 -7.10 -18.84
CA HIS A 202 15.57 -8.15 -18.17
C HIS A 202 14.68 -9.16 -17.43
N LEU A 203 13.64 -8.69 -16.73
CA LEU A 203 12.68 -9.56 -16.06
C LEU A 203 11.86 -10.40 -17.05
N ALA A 204 11.40 -9.80 -18.16
CA ALA A 204 10.68 -10.52 -19.21
C ALA A 204 11.56 -11.60 -19.86
N ARG A 205 12.82 -11.27 -20.12
CA ARG A 205 13.79 -12.20 -20.71
C ARG A 205 14.22 -13.31 -19.74
N ALA A 206 14.21 -13.06 -18.43
CA ALA A 206 14.43 -14.09 -17.43
C ALA A 206 13.26 -15.08 -17.37
N ALA A 207 12.02 -14.59 -17.44
CA ALA A 207 10.82 -15.44 -17.46
C ALA A 207 10.77 -16.34 -18.71
N GLU A 208 11.15 -15.82 -19.88
CA GLU A 208 11.24 -16.60 -21.13
C GLU A 208 12.28 -17.73 -21.07
N LEU A 209 13.32 -17.59 -20.23
CA LEU A 209 14.37 -18.59 -20.05
C LEU A 209 14.02 -19.64 -18.99
N GLU A 210 13.07 -19.36 -18.09
CA GLU A 210 12.57 -20.32 -17.12
C GLU A 210 11.48 -21.24 -17.70
N GLU A 211 10.84 -20.84 -18.80
CA GLU A 211 9.81 -21.62 -19.51
C GLU A 211 10.36 -22.50 -20.66
N ALA A 212 11.65 -22.39 -20.99
CA ALA A 212 12.33 -23.10 -22.11
C ALA A 212 13.20 -24.28 -21.64
#